data_AF-A0A1G2YDJ7-F1
#
_entry.id   AF-A0A1G2YDJ7-F1
#
_cell.length_a   1.000
_cell.length_b   1.000
_cell.length_c   1.000
_cell.angle_alpha   90.00
_cell.angle_beta   90.00
_cell.angle_gamma   90.00
#
_symmetry.space_group_name_H-M   'P 1'
#
loop_
_entity.id
_entity.type
_entity.pdbx_description
1 polymer ?
#
loop_
_entity_poly.entity_id
_entity_poly.type
_entity_poly.pdbx_seq_one_letter_code
_entity_poly.pdbx_strand_id
1 'polypeptide(L)'
;MITLLSSLVCGLLGAIGAGDAGFAIQGAGIGCGLAIVGAGIGIGLIGGKAVEAVARQPEAASRIFSYMIIAAALVEGVTLFALVICFLALFWARG
;
A
#
# COMPACT_ATOMS: atom_id res chain seq x y z
N MET A 1 -6.56 1.44 -19.63
CA MET A 1 -7.17 0.64 -18.55
C MET A 1 -6.83 1.21 -17.17
N ILE A 2 -5.54 1.40 -16.84
CA ILE A 2 -5.09 2.13 -15.63
C ILE A 2 -5.40 3.66 -15.67
N THR A 3 -5.48 4.26 -16.86
CA THR A 3 -5.84 5.68 -17.08
C THR A 3 -7.34 5.99 -16.98
N LEU A 4 -8.24 5.00 -17.14
CA LEU A 4 -9.69 5.14 -16.90
C LEU A 4 -10.04 4.97 -15.41
N LEU A 5 -9.21 4.20 -14.70
CA LEU A 5 -9.28 3.92 -13.28
C LEU A 5 -8.86 5.15 -12.43
N SER A 6 -7.94 5.96 -12.95
CA SER A 6 -7.44 7.19 -12.31
C SER A 6 -8.37 8.40 -12.50
N SER A 7 -8.98 8.57 -13.67
CA SER A 7 -9.90 9.71 -13.92
C SER A 7 -11.25 9.59 -13.22
N LEU A 8 -11.70 8.37 -12.86
CA LEU A 8 -12.90 8.10 -12.04
C LEU A 8 -12.65 8.36 -10.54
N VAL A 9 -11.45 8.03 -10.04
CA VAL A 9 -11.01 8.32 -8.66
C VAL A 9 -10.93 9.83 -8.42
N CYS A 10 -10.45 10.60 -9.40
CA CYS A 10 -10.42 12.07 -9.39
C CYS A 10 -11.79 12.77 -9.56
N GLY A 11 -12.79 12.14 -10.19
CA GLY A 11 -14.16 12.69 -10.27
C GLY A 11 -14.97 12.54 -8.98
N LEU A 12 -14.62 11.57 -8.14
CA LEU A 12 -15.43 11.10 -7.01
C LEU A 12 -14.99 11.65 -5.64
N LEU A 13 -13.72 12.01 -5.47
CA LEU A 13 -13.29 12.84 -4.33
C LEU A 13 -13.70 14.32 -4.50
N GLY A 14 -13.94 14.79 -5.73
CA GLY A 14 -14.17 16.19 -6.09
C GLY A 14 -15.58 16.76 -5.93
N ALA A 15 -16.61 15.94 -5.67
CA ALA A 15 -17.96 16.40 -5.37
C ALA A 15 -18.17 16.45 -3.85
N ILE A 16 -17.87 17.58 -3.24
CA ILE A 16 -17.90 17.82 -1.80
C ILE A 16 -19.37 17.90 -1.34
N GLY A 17 -20.05 16.76 -1.23
CA GLY A 17 -21.35 16.66 -0.59
C GLY A 17 -21.18 16.45 0.91
N ALA A 18 -21.80 17.32 1.71
CA ALA A 18 -21.90 17.19 3.16
C ALA A 18 -22.88 16.06 3.55
N GLY A 19 -22.46 14.80 3.41
CA GLY A 19 -23.25 13.63 3.77
C GLY A 19 -22.38 12.42 4.18
N ASP A 20 -22.95 11.53 4.98
CA ASP A 20 -22.25 10.45 5.70
C ASP A 20 -21.43 9.52 4.79
N ALA A 21 -21.90 9.27 3.55
CA ALA A 21 -21.20 8.48 2.54
C ALA A 21 -19.97 9.20 1.93
N GLY A 22 -19.94 10.53 1.92
CA GLY A 22 -18.82 11.32 1.43
C GLY A 22 -17.58 11.21 2.33
N PHE A 23 -17.79 11.21 3.64
CA PHE A 23 -16.71 11.04 4.62
C PHE A 23 -16.11 9.63 4.57
N ALA A 24 -16.92 8.59 4.32
CA ALA A 24 -16.43 7.22 4.17
C ALA A 24 -15.51 7.05 2.94
N ILE A 25 -15.88 7.68 1.81
CA ILE A 25 -15.05 7.64 0.58
C ILE A 25 -13.73 8.40 0.77
N GLN A 26 -13.78 9.56 1.42
CA GLN A 26 -12.58 10.34 1.74
C GLN A 26 -11.66 9.61 2.72
N GLY A 27 -12.22 9.05 3.80
CA GLY A 27 -11.48 8.30 4.82
C GLY A 27 -10.79 7.07 4.23
N ALA A 28 -11.48 6.32 3.36
CA ALA A 28 -10.89 5.17 2.69
C ALA A 28 -9.79 5.57 1.69
N GLY A 29 -9.95 6.67 0.96
CA GLY A 29 -8.92 7.19 0.05
C GLY A 29 -7.64 7.59 0.80
N ILE A 30 -7.79 8.31 1.91
CA ILE A 30 -6.67 8.71 2.77
C ILE A 30 -6.03 7.49 3.43
N GLY A 31 -6.85 6.57 3.96
CA GLY A 31 -6.39 5.33 4.60
C GLY A 31 -5.58 4.45 3.66
N CYS A 32 -6.08 4.20 2.44
CA CYS A 32 -5.35 3.50 1.39
C CYS A 32 -4.02 4.20 1.06
N GLY A 33 -4.05 5.52 0.89
CA GLY A 33 -2.85 6.30 0.57
C GLY A 33 -1.77 6.16 1.63
N LEU A 34 -2.14 6.30 2.90
CA LEU A 34 -1.21 6.14 4.03
C LEU A 34 -0.65 4.72 4.14
N ALA A 35 -1.49 3.71 3.92
CA ALA A 35 -1.05 2.31 3.91
C ALA A 35 0.01 2.04 2.83
N ILE A 36 -0.21 2.52 1.60
CA ILE A 36 0.75 2.35 0.50
C ILE A 36 2.05 3.11 0.77
N VAL A 37 1.98 4.32 1.33
CA VAL A 37 3.18 5.09 1.69
C VAL A 37 4.01 4.35 2.75
N GLY A 38 3.37 3.81 3.80
CA GLY A 38 4.04 3.02 4.81
C GLY A 38 4.71 1.77 4.23
N ALA A 39 4.02 1.07 3.34
CA ALA A 39 4.53 -0.10 2.63
C ALA A 39 5.77 0.22 1.78
N GLY A 40 5.70 1.29 0.98
CA GLY A 40 6.79 1.72 0.11
C GLY A 40 8.05 2.08 0.89
N ILE A 41 7.89 2.78 2.02
CA ILE A 41 9.01 3.10 2.91
C ILE A 41 9.62 1.81 3.50
N GLY A 42 8.79 0.90 3.99
CA GLY A 42 9.24 -0.37 4.58
C GLY A 42 10.03 -1.23 3.60
N ILE A 43 9.49 -1.45 2.39
CA ILE A 43 10.16 -2.25 1.35
C ILE A 43 11.43 -1.57 0.86
N GLY A 44 11.43 -0.24 0.72
CA GLY A 44 12.61 0.52 0.32
C GLY A 44 13.77 0.38 1.32
N LEU A 45 13.47 0.44 2.62
CA LEU A 45 14.45 0.23 3.69
C LEU A 45 14.99 -1.21 3.69
N ILE A 46 14.11 -2.21 3.55
CA ILE A 46 14.50 -3.63 3.48
C ILE A 46 15.42 -3.87 2.28
N GLY A 47 15.05 -3.39 1.10
CA GLY A 47 15.85 -3.52 -0.12
C GLY A 47 17.20 -2.83 0.00
N GLY A 48 17.24 -1.59 0.49
CA GLY A 48 18.49 -0.84 0.68
C GLY A 48 19.46 -1.56 1.63
N LYS A 49 18.95 -2.05 2.77
CA LYS A 49 19.76 -2.80 3.74
C LYS A 49 20.21 -4.15 3.21
N ALA A 50 19.38 -4.82 2.42
CA ALA A 50 19.77 -6.08 1.77
C ALA A 50 20.93 -5.86 0.79
N VAL A 51 20.89 -4.81 -0.03
CA VAL A 51 21.97 -4.49 -0.98
C VAL A 51 23.27 -4.12 -0.24
N GLU A 52 23.20 -3.31 0.82
CA GLU A 52 24.36 -3.00 1.67
C GLU A 52 24.97 -4.28 2.29
N ALA A 53 24.13 -5.21 2.74
CA ALA A 53 24.58 -6.49 3.32
C ALA A 53 25.24 -7.39 2.28
N VAL A 54 24.65 -7.49 1.07
CA VAL A 54 25.23 -8.24 -0.06
C VAL A 54 26.58 -7.66 -0.47
N ALA A 55 26.72 -6.33 -0.49
CA ALA A 55 27.98 -5.68 -0.82
C ALA A 55 29.11 -5.97 0.19
N ARG A 56 28.77 -6.12 1.48
CA ARG A 56 29.74 -6.47 2.53
C ARG A 56 30.10 -7.96 2.53
N GLN A 57 29.14 -8.83 2.22
CA GLN A 57 29.31 -10.28 2.26
C GLN A 57 28.63 -10.92 1.03
N PRO A 58 29.31 -10.94 -0.13
CA PRO A 58 28.73 -11.48 -1.37
C PRO A 58 28.47 -12.98 -1.30
N GLU A 59 29.26 -13.73 -0.51
CA GLU A 59 29.07 -15.16 -0.29
C GLU A 59 27.72 -15.50 0.37
N ALA A 60 27.16 -14.58 1.14
CA ALA A 60 25.87 -14.74 1.81
C ALA A 60 24.68 -14.23 0.97
N ALA A 61 24.90 -13.79 -0.28
CA ALA A 61 23.89 -13.07 -1.07
C ALA A 61 22.57 -13.85 -1.24
N SER A 62 22.65 -15.15 -1.51
CA SER A 62 21.46 -16.00 -1.65
C SER A 62 20.61 -16.04 -0.37
N ARG A 63 21.27 -16.15 0.80
CA ARG A 63 20.59 -16.16 2.10
C ARG A 63 19.97 -14.79 2.42
N ILE A 64 20.69 -13.70 2.13
CA ILE A 64 20.20 -12.34 2.34
C ILE A 64 18.96 -12.08 1.47
N PHE A 65 18.98 -12.53 0.21
CA PHE A 65 17.83 -12.41 -0.69
C PHE A 65 16.60 -13.17 -0.15
N SER A 66 16.77 -14.38 0.39
CA SER A 66 15.66 -15.12 1.01
C SER A 66 15.04 -14.34 2.18
N TYR A 67 15.85 -13.79 3.08
CA TYR A 67 15.34 -12.98 4.19
C TYR A 67 14.68 -11.68 3.71
N MET A 68 15.23 -11.04 2.68
CA MET A 68 14.65 -9.85 2.06
C MET A 68 13.25 -10.12 1.51
N ILE A 69 13.07 -11.23 0.77
CA ILE A 69 11.76 -11.60 0.21
C ILE A 69 10.77 -11.95 1.31
N ILE A 70 11.18 -12.64 2.37
CA ILE A 70 10.30 -12.93 3.52
C ILE A 70 9.85 -11.62 4.18
N ALA A 71 10.78 -10.69 4.44
CA ALA A 71 10.45 -9.39 5.02
C ALA A 71 9.54 -8.56 4.10
N ALA A 72 9.81 -8.54 2.80
CA ALA A 72 8.96 -7.86 1.81
C ALA A 72 7.55 -8.47 1.78
N ALA A 73 7.44 -9.81 1.81
CA ALA A 73 6.14 -10.49 1.82
C ALA A 73 5.32 -10.17 3.09
N LEU A 74 5.98 -10.00 4.25
CA LEU A 74 5.29 -9.57 5.48
C LEU A 74 4.75 -8.14 5.36
N VAL A 75 5.54 -7.22 4.79
CA VAL A 75 5.08 -5.83 4.56
C VAL A 75 3.92 -5.79 3.57
N GLU A 76 4.03 -6.52 2.45
CA GLU A 76 2.97 -6.65 1.47
C GLU A 76 1.70 -7.27 2.09
N GLY A 77 1.84 -8.29 2.93
CA GLY A 77 0.70 -8.91 3.63
C GLY A 77 -0.09 -7.91 4.49
N VAL A 78 0.60 -7.11 5.31
CA VAL A 78 -0.05 -6.08 6.14
C VAL A 78 -0.68 -4.99 5.27
N THR A 79 -0.01 -4.61 4.18
CA THR A 79 -0.50 -3.59 3.23
C THR A 79 -1.76 -4.05 2.52
N LEU A 80 -1.80 -5.30 2.04
CA LEU A 80 -2.98 -5.90 1.43
C LEU A 80 -4.14 -6.01 2.43
N PHE A 81 -3.89 -6.35 3.69
CA PHE A 81 -4.93 -6.32 4.72
C PHE A 81 -5.52 -4.91 4.92
N ALA A 82 -4.68 -3.87 4.95
CA ALA A 82 -5.16 -2.50 5.06
C ALA A 82 -5.99 -2.07 3.83
N LEU A 83 -5.60 -2.47 2.62
CA LEU A 83 -6.37 -2.23 1.39
C LEU A 83 -7.70 -2.98 1.40
N VAL A 84 -7.73 -4.23 1.88
CA VAL A 84 -8.98 -5.01 2.04
C VAL A 84 -9.94 -4.31 3.00
N ILE A 85 -9.45 -3.81 4.13
CA ILE A 85 -10.28 -3.06 5.10
C ILE A 85 -10.85 -1.80 4.44
N CYS A 86 -10.04 -1.05 3.69
CA CYS A 86 -10.50 0.14 2.99
C CYS A 86 -11.53 -0.18 1.90
N PHE A 87 -11.34 -1.25 1.12
CA PHE A 87 -12.32 -1.71 0.14
C PHE A 87 -13.62 -2.18 0.79
N LEU A 88 -13.54 -2.90 1.91
CA LEU A 88 -14.72 -3.36 2.65
C LEU A 88 -15.52 -2.18 3.22
N ALA A 89 -14.84 -1.17 3.76
CA ALA A 89 -15.48 0.06 4.24
C ALA A 89 -16.18 0.82 3.11
N LEU A 90 -15.55 0.92 1.93
CA LEU A 90 -16.15 1.53 0.73
C LEU A 90 -17.36 0.74 0.22
N PHE A 91 -17.29 -0.59 0.23
CA PHE A 91 -18.38 -1.45 -0.20
C PHE A 91 -19.59 -1.29 0.72
N TRP A 92 -19.38 -1.30 2.04
CA TRP A 92 -20.46 -1.11 3.01
C TRP A 92 -21.07 0.29 2.93
N ALA A 93 -20.26 1.34 2.76
CA ALA A 93 -20.76 2.72 2.67
C ALA A 93 -21.60 3.02 1.41
N ARG A 94 -21.59 2.14 0.39
CA ARG A 94 -22.40 2.29 -0.84
C ARG A 94 -23.62 1.37 -0.89
N GLY A 95 -23.77 0.46 0.08
CA GLY A 95 -24.86 -0.54 0.14
C GLY A 95 -26.04 -0.07 0.97
#